data_AF-A0AAV2Q4V5-F1
#
_entry.id   AF-A0AAV2Q4V5-F1
#
_cell.length_a   1.000
_cell.length_b   1.000
_cell.length_c   1.000
_cell.angle_alpha   90.00
_cell.angle_beta   90.00
_cell.angle_gamma   90.00
#
_symmetry.space_group_name_H-M   'P 1'
#
loop_
_entity.id
_entity.type
_entity.pdbx_description
1 polymer ?
#
loop_
_entity_poly.entity_id
_entity_poly.type
_entity_poly.pdbx_seq_one_letter_code
_entity_poly.pdbx_strand_id
1 'polypeptide(L)'
;MEAFLEKIGEFGRYQRQMFLMLSLPTIIVSMQKLAWVFLGARVDHRCRIPGELDNATFILDDNIKNLSIPWDKERDDYSQCTMYSGVNIDDLEQTNKTEITQCNHWLYDRSEYQTSAVIDYDLVCNRAFLRATVQSVYMVGMLIGSYLFGYLSDR
;
A
#
# COMPACT_ATOMS: atom_id res chain seq x y z
N MET A 1 18.71 -16.81 34.84
CA MET A 1 18.17 -15.50 34.44
C MET A 1 17.34 -14.87 35.56
N GLU A 2 16.54 -15.66 36.29
CA GLU A 2 15.74 -15.17 37.43
C GLU A 2 16.56 -14.72 38.64
N ALA A 3 17.67 -15.40 38.97
CA ALA A 3 18.57 -15.00 40.08
C ALA A 3 19.26 -13.63 39.90
N PHE A 4 19.25 -13.08 38.68
CA PHE A 4 19.77 -11.73 38.41
C PHE A 4 18.71 -10.66 38.70
N LEU A 5 17.43 -10.96 38.48
CA LEU A 5 16.31 -10.07 38.76
C LEU A 5 16.08 -9.90 40.27
N GLU A 6 16.32 -10.95 41.05
CA GLU A 6 16.19 -10.91 42.51
C GLU A 6 17.25 -10.01 43.18
N LYS A 7 18.39 -9.80 42.51
CA LYS A 7 19.53 -9.02 43.01
C LYS A 7 19.47 -7.52 42.64
N ILE A 8 18.56 -7.13 41.75
CA ILE A 8 18.39 -5.74 41.27
C ILE A 8 17.52 -4.90 42.23
N GLY A 9 16.82 -5.53 43.18
CA GLY A 9 15.90 -4.84 44.10
C GLY A 9 14.59 -4.42 43.41
N GLU A 10 13.62 -3.98 44.21
CA GLU A 10 12.32 -3.51 43.70
C GLU A 10 12.46 -2.35 42.71
N PHE A 11 11.57 -2.31 41.71
CA PHE A 11 11.53 -1.28 40.66
C PHE A 11 11.43 0.12 41.28
N GLY A 12 12.55 0.84 41.32
CA GLY A 12 12.62 2.17 41.93
C GLY A 12 11.87 3.23 41.13
N ARG A 13 11.52 4.36 41.76
CA ARG A 13 10.84 5.49 41.09
C ARG A 13 11.60 5.99 39.86
N TYR A 14 12.93 6.06 39.94
CA TYR A 14 13.80 6.48 38.84
C TYR A 14 13.82 5.48 37.67
N GLN A 15 13.91 4.17 37.95
CA GLN A 15 13.83 3.14 36.91
C GLN A 15 12.48 3.18 36.19
N ARG A 16 11.38 3.37 36.92
CA ARG A 16 10.04 3.51 36.33
C ARG A 16 9.92 4.74 35.44
N GLN A 17 10.47 5.87 35.86
CA GLN A 17 10.43 7.12 35.07
C GLN A 17 11.27 7.01 33.78
N MET A 18 12.47 6.40 33.87
CA MET A 18 13.34 6.19 32.71
C MET A 18 12.70 5.20 31.71
N PHE A 19 12.09 4.13 32.21
CA PHE A 19 11.33 3.18 31.39
C PHE A 19 10.18 3.87 30.66
N LEU A 20 9.39 4.69 31.35
CA LEU A 20 8.27 5.43 30.74
C LEU A 20 8.74 6.41 29.66
N MET A 21 9.85 7.11 29.88
CA MET A 21 10.43 8.01 28.87
C MET A 21 10.91 7.26 27.62
N LEU A 22 11.45 6.05 27.76
CA LEU A 22 11.88 5.22 26.63
C LEU A 22 10.72 4.50 25.94
N SER A 23 9.67 4.13 26.68
CA SER A 23 8.52 3.39 26.13
C SER A 23 7.59 4.28 25.30
N LEU A 24 7.41 5.55 25.68
CA LEU A 24 6.47 6.44 24.99
C LEU A 24 6.81 6.63 23.50
N PRO A 25 8.06 6.98 23.10
CA PRO A 25 8.43 7.10 21.69
C PRO A 25 8.32 5.78 20.93
N THR A 26 8.70 4.66 21.56
CA THR A 26 8.69 3.35 20.89
C THR A 26 7.26 2.85 20.61
N ILE A 27 6.30 3.14 21.49
CA ILE A 27 4.88 2.88 21.24
C ILE A 27 4.39 3.67 20.03
N ILE A 28 4.67 4.98 19.97
CA ILE A 28 4.22 5.84 18.88
C ILE A 28 4.76 5.34 17.53
N VAL A 29 6.07 5.03 17.45
CA VAL A 29 6.70 4.53 16.23
C VAL A 29 6.11 3.17 15.81
N SER A 30 5.81 2.30 16.79
CA SER A 30 5.19 1.01 16.52
C SER A 30 3.77 1.17 15.94
N MET A 31 2.98 2.09 16.48
CA MET A 31 1.65 2.41 15.94
C MET A 31 1.73 2.94 14.51
N GLN A 32 2.71 3.79 14.22
CA GLN A 32 2.90 4.31 12.85
C GLN A 32 3.27 3.20 11.85
N LYS A 33 4.08 2.21 12.26
CA LYS A 33 4.36 1.05 11.41
C LYS A 33 3.12 0.23 11.12
N LEU A 34 2.30 -0.02 12.14
CA LEU A 34 1.06 -0.77 11.98
C LEU A 34 0.08 -0.02 11.06
N ALA A 35 0.02 1.30 11.16
CA ALA A 35 -0.81 2.13 10.29
C ALA A 35 -0.44 1.97 8.80
N TRP A 36 0.85 1.82 8.47
CA TRP A 36 1.30 1.61 7.09
C TRP A 36 0.73 0.33 6.46
N VAL A 37 0.47 -0.72 7.25
CA VAL A 37 -0.12 -1.98 6.76
C VAL A 37 -1.50 -1.73 6.14
N PHE A 38 -2.29 -0.86 6.75
CA PHE A 38 -3.62 -0.49 6.25
C PHE A 38 -3.55 0.54 5.12
N LEU A 39 -2.70 1.57 5.27
CA LEU A 39 -2.55 2.63 4.26
C LEU A 39 -1.98 2.11 2.94
N GLY A 40 -1.09 1.12 2.99
CA GLY A 40 -0.44 0.49 1.85
C GLY A 40 -1.13 -0.78 1.34
N ALA A 41 -2.33 -1.09 1.83
CA ALA A 41 -3.07 -2.31 1.48
C ALA A 41 -3.28 -2.45 -0.04
N ARG A 42 -3.35 -3.70 -0.52
CA ARG A 42 -3.71 -3.95 -1.92
C ARG A 42 -5.21 -3.76 -2.08
N VAL A 43 -5.56 -2.78 -2.90
CA VAL A 43 -6.95 -2.51 -3.30
C VAL A 43 -7.13 -3.02 -4.73
N ASP A 44 -8.22 -3.73 -4.96
CA ASP A 44 -8.60 -4.12 -6.30
C ASP A 44 -9.02 -2.92 -7.12
N HIS A 45 -8.58 -2.91 -8.37
CA HIS A 45 -8.72 -1.78 -9.27
C HIS A 45 -8.89 -2.29 -10.69
N ARG A 46 -9.52 -1.46 -11.51
CA ARG A 46 -9.64 -1.68 -12.95
C ARG A 46 -9.27 -0.40 -13.69
N CYS A 47 -9.08 -0.53 -14.99
CA CYS A 47 -8.83 0.61 -15.85
C CYS A 47 -10.11 1.44 -16.02
N ARG A 48 -9.96 2.76 -15.96
CA ARG A 48 -11.03 3.69 -16.33
C ARG A 48 -11.10 3.75 -17.85
N ILE A 49 -12.27 3.48 -18.40
CA ILE A 49 -12.49 3.50 -19.85
C ILE A 49 -12.80 4.96 -20.26
N PRO A 50 -12.26 5.47 -21.38
CA PRO A 50 -12.68 6.78 -21.88
C PRO A 50 -14.17 6.74 -22.26
N GLY A 51 -14.90 7.81 -21.93
CA GLY A 51 -16.37 7.87 -22.05
C GLY A 51 -17.12 7.60 -20.74
N GLU A 52 -16.43 7.13 -19.69
CA GLU A 52 -17.04 6.87 -18.39
C GLU A 52 -17.23 8.17 -17.58
N LEU A 53 -18.39 8.31 -16.92
CA LEU A 53 -18.65 9.45 -16.02
C LEU A 53 -17.60 9.54 -14.90
N ASP A 54 -17.35 10.75 -14.40
CA ASP A 54 -16.38 10.96 -13.31
C ASP A 54 -16.76 10.26 -11.99
N ASN A 55 -18.05 10.03 -11.76
CA ASN A 55 -18.58 9.32 -10.59
C ASN A 55 -18.90 7.84 -10.86
N ALA A 56 -18.26 7.25 -11.87
CA ALA A 56 -18.52 5.86 -12.21
C ALA A 56 -18.10 4.90 -11.11
N THR A 57 -18.86 3.82 -10.99
CA THR A 57 -18.65 2.80 -9.96
C THR A 57 -17.62 1.77 -10.42
N PHE A 58 -16.99 1.10 -9.46
CA PHE A 58 -16.04 0.03 -9.78
C PHE A 58 -16.69 -1.13 -10.56
N ILE A 59 -17.95 -1.42 -10.28
CA ILE A 59 -18.70 -2.53 -10.90
C ILE A 59 -19.00 -2.19 -12.36
N LEU A 60 -18.62 -3.10 -13.26
CA LEU A 60 -18.89 -3.02 -14.69
C LEU A 60 -19.79 -4.15 -15.13
N ASP A 61 -20.56 -3.92 -16.20
CA ASP A 61 -21.30 -4.99 -16.87
C ASP A 61 -20.33 -6.00 -17.47
N ASP A 62 -20.65 -7.29 -17.38
CA ASP A 62 -19.76 -8.38 -17.81
C ASP A 62 -19.42 -8.30 -19.31
N ASN A 63 -20.36 -7.81 -20.14
CA ASN A 63 -20.12 -7.63 -21.57
C ASN A 63 -19.08 -6.54 -21.83
N ILE A 64 -19.21 -5.41 -21.13
CA ILE A 64 -18.27 -4.28 -21.22
C ILE A 64 -16.90 -4.72 -20.70
N LYS A 65 -16.85 -5.43 -19.58
CA LYS A 65 -15.62 -5.96 -18.98
C LYS A 65 -14.86 -6.86 -19.96
N ASN A 66 -15.56 -7.80 -20.61
CA ASN A 66 -14.98 -8.73 -21.57
C ASN A 66 -14.49 -8.06 -22.88
N LEU A 67 -15.18 -6.99 -23.30
CA LEU A 67 -14.81 -6.25 -24.50
C LEU A 67 -13.67 -5.26 -24.26
N SER A 68 -13.53 -4.71 -23.05
CA SER A 68 -12.58 -3.65 -22.73
C SER A 68 -11.28 -4.12 -22.07
N ILE A 69 -11.33 -5.18 -21.26
CA ILE A 69 -10.22 -5.65 -20.45
C ILE A 69 -9.82 -7.07 -20.90
N PRO A 70 -8.53 -7.33 -21.19
CA PRO A 70 -8.05 -8.65 -21.53
C PRO A 70 -8.09 -9.60 -20.33
N TRP A 71 -8.34 -10.88 -20.61
CA TRP A 71 -8.27 -11.95 -19.61
C TRP A 71 -6.81 -12.30 -19.30
N ASP A 72 -6.46 -12.29 -18.02
CA ASP A 72 -5.13 -12.66 -17.54
C ASP A 72 -5.13 -14.12 -17.07
N LYS A 73 -4.39 -14.96 -17.80
CA LYS A 73 -4.30 -16.41 -17.53
C LYS A 73 -3.53 -16.71 -16.25
N GLU A 74 -2.64 -15.82 -15.81
CA GLU A 74 -1.84 -16.06 -14.59
C GLU A 74 -2.66 -15.85 -13.33
N ARG A 75 -3.57 -14.87 -13.37
CA ARG A 75 -4.46 -14.52 -12.25
C ARG A 75 -5.77 -15.30 -12.25
N ASP A 76 -6.13 -15.92 -13.38
CA ASP A 76 -7.45 -16.50 -13.63
C ASP A 76 -8.59 -15.47 -13.44
N ASP A 77 -8.32 -14.22 -13.84
CA ASP A 77 -9.24 -13.10 -13.78
C ASP A 77 -8.86 -12.06 -14.86
N TYR A 78 -9.65 -11.00 -15.01
CA TYR A 78 -9.33 -9.88 -15.88
C TYR A 78 -8.10 -9.11 -15.40
N SER A 79 -7.29 -8.64 -16.35
CA SER A 79 -6.11 -7.84 -16.04
C SER A 79 -6.49 -6.52 -15.36
N GLN A 80 -5.80 -6.15 -14.28
CA GLN A 80 -6.01 -4.87 -13.58
C GLN A 80 -5.20 -3.70 -14.15
N CYS A 81 -4.20 -4.01 -14.98
CA CYS A 81 -3.16 -3.06 -15.39
C CYS A 81 -3.14 -2.74 -16.88
N THR A 82 -3.84 -3.54 -17.68
CA THR A 82 -3.89 -3.41 -19.12
C THR A 82 -5.32 -3.45 -19.62
N MET A 83 -5.56 -2.77 -20.74
CA MET A 83 -6.84 -2.72 -21.45
C MET A 83 -6.60 -2.86 -22.95
N TYR A 84 -7.65 -3.15 -23.72
CA TYR A 84 -7.54 -3.15 -25.18
C TYR A 84 -7.38 -1.72 -25.72
N SER A 85 -6.75 -1.61 -26.90
CA SER A 85 -6.56 -0.33 -27.60
C SER A 85 -7.84 0.16 -28.26
N GLY A 86 -8.09 1.46 -28.21
CA GLY A 86 -9.24 2.09 -28.88
C GLY A 86 -10.60 1.80 -28.24
N VAL A 87 -10.64 1.35 -26.97
CA VAL A 87 -11.90 1.15 -26.24
C VAL A 87 -12.55 2.51 -25.97
N ASN A 88 -13.83 2.65 -26.26
CA ASN A 88 -14.68 3.76 -25.83
C ASN A 88 -16.03 3.20 -25.35
N ILE A 89 -16.61 3.75 -24.27
CA ILE A 89 -17.89 3.25 -23.72
C ILE A 89 -19.04 3.44 -24.68
N ASP A 90 -19.04 4.51 -25.47
CA ASP A 90 -20.13 4.76 -26.42
C ASP A 90 -20.05 3.83 -27.65
N ASP A 91 -18.85 3.33 -27.98
CA ASP A 91 -18.57 2.54 -29.18
C ASP A 91 -17.66 1.33 -28.88
N LEU A 92 -18.13 0.42 -28.02
CA LEU A 92 -17.36 -0.79 -27.64
C LEU A 92 -17.06 -1.74 -28.80
N GLU A 93 -17.85 -1.71 -29.89
CA GLU A 93 -17.67 -2.58 -31.05
C GLU A 93 -16.40 -2.25 -31.86
N GLN A 94 -15.87 -1.03 -31.76
CA GLN A 94 -14.66 -0.60 -32.47
C GLN A 94 -13.36 -0.98 -31.73
N THR A 95 -13.47 -1.71 -30.63
CA THR A 95 -12.34 -2.10 -29.80
C THR A 95 -11.38 -3.04 -30.54
N ASN A 96 -10.09 -2.69 -30.59
CA ASN A 96 -9.05 -3.53 -31.15
C ASN A 96 -8.57 -4.56 -30.11
N LYS A 97 -9.18 -5.76 -30.12
CA LYS A 97 -8.81 -6.86 -29.22
C LYS A 97 -7.39 -7.42 -29.42
N THR A 98 -6.70 -7.04 -30.49
CA THR A 98 -5.35 -7.51 -30.80
C THR A 98 -4.26 -6.66 -30.17
N GLU A 99 -4.54 -5.39 -29.86
CA GLU A 99 -3.57 -4.46 -29.31
C GLU A 99 -3.92 -4.18 -27.84
N ILE A 100 -2.93 -4.34 -26.98
CA ILE A 100 -3.07 -4.17 -25.52
C ILE A 100 -2.24 -2.97 -25.10
N THR A 101 -2.84 -2.08 -24.33
CA THR A 101 -2.22 -0.84 -23.86
C THR A 101 -2.25 -0.76 -22.33
N GLN A 102 -1.33 0.01 -21.76
CA GLN A 102 -1.31 0.27 -20.33
C GLN A 102 -2.35 1.32 -19.94
N CYS A 103 -2.94 1.13 -18.77
CA CYS A 103 -3.96 2.03 -18.26
C CYS A 103 -3.32 3.27 -17.64
N ASN A 104 -3.88 4.45 -17.96
CA ASN A 104 -3.42 5.73 -17.41
C ASN A 104 -4.24 6.19 -16.20
N HIS A 105 -5.48 5.71 -16.11
CA HIS A 105 -6.42 6.05 -15.06
C HIS A 105 -7.08 4.78 -14.53
N TRP A 106 -7.35 4.76 -13.23
CA TRP A 106 -7.89 3.60 -12.53
C TRP A 106 -9.15 3.95 -11.76
N LEU A 107 -10.05 2.98 -11.67
CA LEU A 107 -11.19 2.98 -10.76
C LEU A 107 -10.95 1.90 -9.72
N TYR A 108 -11.02 2.30 -8.46
CA TYR A 108 -10.72 1.48 -7.30
C TYR A 108 -12.01 0.95 -6.66
N ASP A 109 -11.97 -0.29 -6.16
CA ASP A 109 -13.04 -0.76 -5.29
C ASP A 109 -12.94 -0.06 -3.93
N ARG A 110 -14.00 0.68 -3.59
CA ARG A 110 -14.12 1.43 -2.32
C ARG A 110 -15.03 0.71 -1.30
N SER A 111 -15.37 -0.55 -1.55
CA SER A 111 -16.22 -1.36 -0.66
C SER A 111 -15.57 -1.58 0.72
N GLU A 112 -14.27 -1.92 0.74
CA GLU A 112 -13.50 -2.15 1.96
C GLU A 112 -12.71 -0.90 2.40
N TYR A 113 -12.03 -0.24 1.44
CA TYR A 113 -11.16 0.91 1.71
C TYR A 113 -11.68 2.16 1.00
N GLN A 114 -12.28 3.08 1.76
CA GLN A 114 -12.76 4.36 1.23
C GLN A 114 -11.61 5.25 0.72
N THR A 115 -10.54 5.33 1.50
CA THR A 115 -9.32 6.08 1.20
C THR A 115 -8.10 5.29 1.66
N SER A 116 -7.02 5.34 0.86
CA SER A 116 -5.75 4.73 1.20
C SER A 116 -4.63 5.44 0.45
N ALA A 117 -3.39 5.30 0.91
CA ALA A 117 -2.24 5.88 0.22
C ALA A 117 -2.07 5.28 -1.19
N VAL A 118 -2.56 4.06 -1.42
CA VAL A 118 -2.53 3.43 -2.75
C VAL A 118 -3.49 4.10 -3.70
N ILE A 119 -4.70 4.45 -3.23
CA ILE A 119 -5.73 5.13 -4.01
C ILE A 119 -5.33 6.59 -4.28
N ASP A 120 -4.83 7.29 -3.27
CA ASP A 120 -4.56 8.73 -3.37
C ASP A 120 -3.35 9.06 -4.25
N TYR A 121 -2.37 8.15 -4.34
CA TYR A 121 -1.12 8.35 -5.10
C TYR A 121 -0.98 7.42 -6.32
N ASP A 122 -2.04 6.70 -6.69
CA ASP A 122 -2.05 5.74 -7.79
C ASP A 122 -0.86 4.77 -7.76
N LEU A 123 -0.63 4.14 -6.61
CA LEU A 123 0.50 3.24 -6.38
C LEU A 123 0.20 1.83 -6.91
N VAL A 124 -0.39 1.71 -8.09
CA VAL A 124 -0.78 0.43 -8.72
C VAL A 124 0.10 0.08 -9.92
N CYS A 125 0.03 -1.17 -10.36
CA CYS A 125 0.71 -1.66 -11.57
C CYS A 125 2.21 -1.29 -11.59
N ASN A 126 2.65 -0.44 -12.53
CA ASN A 126 4.04 0.00 -12.66
C ASN A 126 4.57 0.70 -11.39
N ARG A 127 3.69 1.29 -10.57
CA ARG A 127 4.06 1.99 -9.32
C ARG A 127 3.83 1.15 -8.07
N ALA A 128 3.42 -0.12 -8.20
CA ALA A 128 3.15 -0.98 -7.06
C ALA A 128 4.38 -1.25 -6.18
N PHE A 129 5.59 -1.24 -6.77
CA PHE A 129 6.84 -1.46 -6.05
C PHE A 129 7.12 -0.37 -4.98
N LEU A 130 6.64 0.86 -5.19
CA LEU A 130 6.88 1.98 -4.28
C LEU A 130 6.39 1.71 -2.87
N ARG A 131 5.33 0.90 -2.71
CA ARG A 131 4.81 0.50 -1.40
C ARG A 131 5.85 -0.28 -0.59
N ALA A 132 6.56 -1.20 -1.25
CA ALA A 132 7.65 -1.96 -0.63
C ALA A 132 8.87 -1.07 -0.38
N THR A 133 9.15 -0.12 -1.29
CA THR A 133 10.25 0.83 -1.16
C THR A 133 10.14 1.70 0.10
N VAL A 134 8.92 2.14 0.46
CA VAL A 134 8.71 2.91 1.70
C VAL A 134 9.17 2.12 2.93
N GLN A 135 8.82 0.83 3.01
CA GLN A 135 9.23 -0.02 4.12
C GLN A 135 10.75 -0.24 4.14
N SER A 136 11.39 -0.44 2.98
CA SER A 136 12.84 -0.62 2.92
C SER A 136 13.60 0.65 3.33
N VAL A 137 13.16 1.81 2.84
CA VAL A 137 13.78 3.11 3.20
C VAL A 137 13.66 3.36 4.69
N TYR A 138 12.51 3.04 5.29
CA TYR A 138 12.31 3.14 6.72
C TYR A 138 13.30 2.26 7.51
N MET A 139 13.53 1.00 7.11
CA MET A 139 14.47 0.10 7.80
C MET A 139 15.92 0.59 7.69
N VAL A 140 16.31 1.08 6.52
CA VAL A 140 17.64 1.70 6.32
C VAL A 140 17.80 2.93 7.21
N GLY A 141 16.77 3.77 7.30
CA GLY A 141 16.75 4.93 8.20
C GLY A 141 16.94 4.54 9.67
N MET A 142 16.29 3.47 10.14
CA MET A 142 16.50 2.96 11.50
C MET A 142 17.93 2.46 11.72
N LEU A 143 18.51 1.75 10.75
CA LEU A 143 19.88 1.24 10.86
C LEU A 143 20.86 2.41 11.02
N ILE A 144 20.77 3.41 10.13
CA ILE A 144 21.62 4.60 10.18
C ILE A 144 21.41 5.35 11.50
N GLY A 145 20.16 5.55 11.91
CA GLY A 145 19.84 6.21 13.18
C GLY A 145 20.43 5.49 14.38
N SER A 146 20.26 4.17 14.48
CA SER A 146 20.80 3.37 15.58
C SER A 146 22.33 3.43 15.66
N TYR A 147 23.01 3.44 14.52
CA TYR A 147 24.46 3.58 14.45
C TYR A 147 24.94 4.95 14.96
N LEU A 148 24.31 6.02 14.47
CA LEU A 148 24.68 7.40 14.85
C LEU A 148 24.38 7.70 16.32
N PHE A 149 23.17 7.38 16.80
CA PHE A 149 22.79 7.61 18.19
C PHE A 149 23.52 6.69 19.16
N GLY A 150 23.84 5.46 18.74
CA GLY A 150 24.71 4.56 19.51
C GLY A 150 26.09 5.17 19.72
N TYR A 151 26.71 5.68 18.66
CA TYR A 151 28.01 6.35 18.75
C TYR A 151 27.97 7.62 19.61
N LEU A 152 26.91 8.43 19.49
CA LEU A 152 26.74 9.64 20.29
C LEU A 152 26.45 9.35 21.77
N SER A 153 25.83 8.21 22.10
CA SER A 153 25.52 7.84 23.48
C SER A 153 26.69 7.22 24.23
N ASP A 154 27.64 6.62 23.52
CA ASP A 154 28.84 6.01 24.11
C ASP A 154 29.89 7.07 24.50
N ARG A 155 29.82 8.26 23.89
CA ARG A 155 30.64 9.42 24.20
C ARG A 155 30.00 10.32 25.27
#